data_AF-A0A940HLA2-F1
#
_entry.id   AF-A0A940HLA2-F1
#
_cell.length_a   1.000
_cell.length_b   1.000
_cell.length_c   1.000
_cell.angle_alpha   90.00
_cell.angle_beta   90.00
_cell.angle_gamma   90.00
#
_symmetry.space_group_name_H-M   'P 1'
#
loop_
_entity.id
_entity.type
_entity.pdbx_description
1 polymer ?
#
loop_
_entity_poly.entity_id
_entity_poly.type
_entity_poly.pdbx_seq_one_letter_code
_entity_poly.pdbx_strand_id
1 'polypeptide(L)'
;MKRKGIIALLTVCALLQTFVSLAQVDTVFAPVKDTTKERKRIALFTPLYLDSAFDATGNYRYAKSFPKFINSGLEFWEGAQLAIDSLTKEGVKVEVMVYDTKSTTQKFNDLLSNEEVRVADLLIGHVNVNEAAQLAWLAGQINV
;
A
#
# COMPACT_ATOMS: atom_id res chain seq x y z
N MET A 1 -25.18 35.03 -56.00
CA MET A 1 -25.68 34.75 -54.63
C MET A 1 -24.84 33.76 -53.79
N LYS A 2 -23.57 33.44 -54.12
CA LYS A 2 -22.78 32.41 -53.40
C LYS A 2 -21.69 32.91 -52.42
N ARG A 3 -21.42 34.21 -52.32
CA ARG A 3 -20.30 34.75 -51.50
C ARG A 3 -20.64 34.98 -50.02
N LYS A 4 -21.92 35.17 -49.67
CA LYS A 4 -22.35 35.44 -48.29
C LYS A 4 -22.33 34.20 -47.38
N GLY A 5 -22.54 33.00 -47.94
CA GLY A 5 -22.52 31.74 -47.17
C GLY A 5 -21.12 31.27 -46.76
N ILE A 6 -20.10 31.57 -47.57
CA ILE A 6 -18.70 31.19 -47.27
C ILE A 6 -18.14 32.04 -46.14
N ILE A 7 -18.48 33.33 -46.08
CA ILE A 7 -18.05 34.23 -45.01
C ILE A 7 -18.71 33.81 -43.68
N ALA A 8 -20.01 33.47 -43.71
CA ALA A 8 -20.73 32.99 -42.54
C ALA A 8 -20.15 31.66 -42.00
N LEU A 9 -19.77 30.72 -42.88
CA LEU A 9 -19.20 29.43 -42.49
C LEU A 9 -17.79 29.56 -41.89
N LEU A 10 -16.97 30.47 -42.42
CA LEU A 10 -15.63 30.74 -41.89
C LEU A 10 -15.68 31.42 -40.51
N THR A 11 -16.63 32.34 -40.28
CA THR A 11 -16.82 32.96 -38.96
C THR A 11 -17.34 31.96 -37.91
N VAL A 12 -18.18 30.99 -38.28
CA VAL A 12 -18.64 29.94 -37.37
C VAL A 12 -17.51 28.96 -37.03
N CYS A 13 -16.63 28.66 -37.99
CA CYS A 13 -15.48 27.79 -37.77
C CYS A 13 -14.42 28.43 -36.85
N ALA A 14 -14.18 29.74 -37.00
CA ALA A 14 -13.29 30.50 -36.12
C ALA A 14 -13.83 30.63 -34.68
N LEU A 15 -15.15 30.72 -34.52
CA LEU A 15 -15.81 30.71 -33.20
C LEU A 15 -15.80 29.33 -32.53
N LEU A 16 -15.75 28.23 -33.28
CA LEU A 16 -15.63 26.88 -32.69
C LEU A 16 -14.21 26.60 -32.17
N GLN A 17 -13.18 27.16 -32.80
CA GLN A 17 -11.78 26.91 -32.43
C GLN A 17 -11.36 27.61 -31.13
N THR A 18 -12.03 28.69 -30.74
CA THR A 18 -11.73 29.40 -29.48
C THR A 18 -12.29 28.69 -28.23
N PHE A 19 -13.26 27.78 -28.37
CA PHE A 19 -13.75 26.98 -27.25
C PHE A 19 -12.83 25.80 -26.87
N VAL A 20 -12.04 25.29 -27.81
CA VAL A 20 -11.16 24.12 -27.56
C VAL A 20 -9.92 24.51 -26.72
N SER A 21 -9.54 25.80 -26.68
CA SER A 21 -8.33 26.25 -25.99
C SER A 21 -8.46 26.45 -24.47
N LEU A 22 -9.62 26.22 -23.87
CA LEU A 22 -9.82 26.35 -22.41
C LEU A 22 -9.72 25.00 -21.65
N ALA A 23 -9.40 23.89 -22.31
CA ALA A 23 -9.34 22.57 -21.68
C ALA A 23 -7.97 22.19 -21.06
N GLN A 24 -6.95 23.05 -21.17
CA GLN A 24 -5.62 22.80 -20.60
C GLN A 24 -5.22 23.95 -19.68
N VAL A 25 -5.86 24.04 -18.52
CA VAL A 25 -5.17 24.58 -17.35
C VAL A 25 -4.51 23.38 -16.70
N ASP A 26 -3.23 23.18 -17.03
CA ASP A 26 -2.37 22.29 -16.25
C ASP A 26 -2.45 22.77 -14.80
N THR A 27 -3.16 21.99 -13.99
CA THR A 27 -3.24 22.20 -12.56
C THR A 27 -1.89 21.82 -11.96
N VAL A 28 -0.89 22.69 -12.13
CA VAL A 28 0.45 22.59 -11.51
C VAL A 28 0.37 22.84 -10.00
N PHE A 29 -0.81 23.23 -9.50
CA PHE A 29 -1.13 23.30 -8.10
C PHE A 29 -2.31 22.38 -7.79
N ALA A 30 -2.11 21.06 -7.93
CA ALA A 30 -2.79 20.19 -6.99
C ALA A 30 -2.31 20.65 -5.60
N PRO A 31 -3.21 20.92 -4.62
CA PRO A 31 -2.74 21.14 -3.26
C PRO A 31 -1.84 19.95 -2.93
N VAL A 32 -0.56 20.22 -2.65
CA VAL A 32 0.30 19.21 -2.03
C VAL A 32 -0.42 18.87 -0.75
N LYS A 33 -1.17 17.77 -0.79
CA LYS A 33 -1.83 17.22 0.39
C LYS A 33 -0.68 17.00 1.35
N ASP A 34 -0.62 17.79 2.41
CA ASP A 34 0.44 17.75 3.39
C ASP A 34 0.40 16.36 4.06
N THR A 35 1.09 15.40 3.43
CA THR A 35 1.11 14.00 3.82
C THR A 35 1.81 13.83 5.17
N THR A 36 2.50 14.87 5.66
CA THR A 36 3.15 14.86 6.98
C THR A 36 2.14 14.86 8.13
N LYS A 37 0.87 15.20 7.87
CA LYS A 37 -0.20 15.16 8.89
C LYS A 37 -1.02 13.87 8.89
N GLU A 38 -1.07 13.14 7.79
CA GLU A 38 -1.86 11.92 7.69
C GLU A 38 -1.06 10.71 8.18
N ARG A 39 -1.65 9.97 9.12
CA ARG A 39 -1.11 8.70 9.62
C ARG A 39 -1.07 7.69 8.47
N LYS A 40 0.11 7.13 8.19
CA LYS A 40 0.33 6.10 7.18
C LYS A 40 0.17 4.71 7.78
N ARG A 41 -0.75 3.93 7.23
CA ARG A 41 -1.04 2.56 7.67
C ARG A 41 -0.28 1.56 6.82
N ILE A 42 0.55 0.74 7.45
CA ILE A 42 1.39 -0.24 6.77
C ILE A 42 0.98 -1.63 7.24
N ALA A 43 0.55 -2.48 6.32
CA ALA A 43 0.37 -3.90 6.58
C ALA A 43 1.67 -4.65 6.24
N LEU A 44 2.32 -5.21 7.25
CA LEU A 44 3.59 -5.91 7.16
C LEU A 44 3.38 -7.43 7.30
N PHE A 45 3.69 -8.18 6.25
CA PHE A 45 3.55 -9.63 6.21
C PHE A 45 4.94 -10.27 6.39
N THR A 46 5.11 -11.08 7.43
CA THR A 46 6.39 -11.74 7.71
C THR A 46 6.20 -13.12 8.36
N PRO A 47 7.04 -14.12 8.04
CA PRO A 47 6.89 -15.47 8.58
C PRO A 47 7.46 -15.56 10.00
N LEU A 48 6.64 -15.31 11.02
CA LEU A 48 7.07 -15.29 12.43
C LEU A 48 6.90 -16.65 13.11
N TYR A 49 6.03 -17.53 12.58
CA TYR A 49 5.76 -18.86 13.12
C TYR A 49 5.38 -18.84 14.61
N LEU A 50 4.58 -17.86 15.04
CA LEU A 50 4.28 -17.65 16.46
C LEU A 50 3.58 -18.86 17.08
N ASP A 51 2.67 -19.51 16.34
CA ASP A 51 1.97 -20.71 16.79
C ASP A 51 2.88 -21.94 16.92
N SER A 52 4.05 -21.92 16.25
CA SER A 52 5.07 -22.96 16.38
C SER A 52 6.06 -22.63 17.51
N ALA A 53 6.39 -21.35 17.69
CA ALA A 53 7.29 -20.85 18.73
C ALA A 53 6.68 -20.93 20.13
N PHE A 54 5.38 -20.65 20.25
CA PHE A 54 4.66 -20.54 21.51
C PHE A 54 3.57 -21.60 21.62
N ASP A 55 3.35 -22.14 22.81
CA ASP A 55 2.19 -22.97 23.10
C ASP A 55 0.93 -22.11 23.35
N ALA A 56 -0.22 -22.77 23.51
CA ALA A 56 -1.50 -22.10 23.77
C ALA A 56 -1.53 -21.32 25.10
N THR A 57 -0.57 -21.57 25.99
CA THR A 57 -0.40 -20.85 27.27
C THR A 57 0.61 -19.70 27.17
N GLY A 58 1.16 -19.45 25.97
CA GLY A 58 2.14 -18.41 25.71
C GLY A 58 3.58 -18.77 26.11
N ASN A 59 3.86 -20.03 26.47
CA ASN A 59 5.21 -20.46 26.80
C ASN A 59 6.02 -20.78 25.54
N TYR A 60 7.29 -20.38 25.57
CA TYR A 60 8.21 -20.64 24.49
C TYR A 60 8.67 -22.11 24.47
N ARG A 61 8.49 -22.77 23.32
CA ARG A 61 8.69 -24.23 23.20
C ARG A 61 10.15 -24.68 23.10
N TYR A 62 11.05 -23.79 22.69
CA TYR A 62 12.44 -24.13 22.39
C TYR A 62 13.42 -23.85 23.55
N ALA A 63 12.90 -23.56 24.75
CA ALA A 63 13.69 -23.28 25.95
C ALA A 63 14.76 -22.19 25.71
N LYS A 64 16.04 -22.57 25.63
CA LYS A 64 17.16 -21.64 25.40
C LYS A 64 17.64 -21.60 23.94
N SER A 65 17.13 -22.47 23.08
CA SER A 65 17.51 -22.49 21.67
C SER A 65 16.52 -21.67 20.85
N PHE A 66 17.02 -20.93 19.87
CA PHE A 66 16.18 -20.21 18.92
C PHE A 66 16.11 -21.01 17.62
N PRO A 67 14.91 -21.41 17.16
CA PRO A 67 14.78 -22.21 15.96
C PRO A 67 15.10 -21.39 14.71
N LYS A 68 15.98 -21.92 13.86
CA LYS A 68 16.52 -21.22 12.69
C LYS A 68 15.46 -20.78 11.68
N PHE A 69 14.32 -21.46 11.61
CA PHE A 69 13.26 -21.14 10.65
C PHE A 69 12.58 -19.80 10.95
N ILE A 70 12.72 -19.26 12.16
CA ILE A 70 12.17 -17.95 12.55
C ILE A 70 13.10 -16.80 12.14
N ASN A 71 14.41 -17.06 12.04
CA ASN A 71 15.42 -16.01 11.84
C ASN A 71 15.08 -15.07 10.69
N SER A 72 14.69 -15.60 9.53
CA SER A 72 14.47 -14.77 8.35
C SER A 72 13.25 -13.84 8.46
N GLY A 73 12.20 -14.26 9.17
CA GLY A 73 11.05 -13.41 9.47
C GLY A 73 11.36 -12.39 10.56
N LEU A 74 12.14 -12.79 11.57
CA LEU A 74 12.56 -11.91 12.65
C LEU A 74 13.50 -10.81 12.14
N GLU A 75 14.54 -11.16 11.39
CA GLU A 75 15.50 -10.20 10.80
C GLU A 75 14.78 -9.17 9.91
N PHE A 76 13.77 -9.62 9.16
CA PHE A 76 12.94 -8.73 8.36
C PHE A 76 12.11 -7.76 9.22
N TRP A 77 11.51 -8.25 10.32
CA TRP A 77 10.80 -7.41 11.28
C TRP A 77 11.73 -6.40 11.96
N GLU A 78 12.91 -6.82 12.40
CA GLU A 78 13.91 -5.94 13.01
C GLU A 78 14.36 -4.84 12.02
N GLY A 79 14.60 -5.19 10.76
CA GLY A 79 14.89 -4.23 9.69
C GLY A 79 13.73 -3.23 9.48
N ALA A 80 12.49 -3.71 9.50
CA ALA A 80 11.30 -2.85 9.42
C ALA A 80 11.20 -1.92 10.63
N GLN A 81 11.47 -2.40 11.85
CA GLN A 81 11.49 -1.57 13.06
C GLN A 81 12.52 -0.44 12.97
N LEU A 82 13.73 -0.73 12.48
CA LEU A 82 14.76 0.30 12.27
C LEU A 82 14.31 1.37 11.25
N ALA A 83 13.62 0.97 10.19
CA ALA A 83 13.05 1.90 9.20
C ALA A 83 11.92 2.74 9.81
N ILE A 84 11.03 2.12 10.57
CA ILE A 84 9.94 2.78 11.31
C ILE A 84 10.49 3.83 12.28
N ASP A 85 11.54 3.49 13.02
CA ASP A 85 12.20 4.41 13.94
C ASP A 85 12.80 5.62 13.21
N SER A 86 13.37 5.39 12.02
CA SER A 86 13.92 6.44 11.17
C SER A 86 12.82 7.38 10.67
N LEU A 87 11.73 6.82 10.13
CA LEU A 87 10.54 7.58 9.70
C LEU A 87 9.92 8.40 10.83
N THR A 88 9.83 7.81 12.02
CA THR A 88 9.27 8.48 13.20
C THR A 88 10.14 9.67 13.62
N LYS A 89 11.47 9.55 13.54
CA LYS A 89 12.40 10.67 13.81
C LYS A 89 12.26 11.80 12.78
N GLU A 90 11.88 11.48 11.55
CA GLU A 90 11.57 12.47 10.50
C GLU A 90 10.16 13.10 10.65
N GLY A 91 9.40 12.70 11.67
CA GLY A 91 8.06 13.23 11.95
C GLY A 91 6.95 12.54 11.18
N VAL A 92 7.24 11.47 10.44
CA VAL A 92 6.22 10.67 9.75
C VAL A 92 5.44 9.85 10.77
N LYS A 93 4.12 10.02 10.79
CA LYS A 93 3.23 9.21 11.64
C LYS A 93 2.92 7.89 10.96
N VAL A 94 3.53 6.81 11.41
CA VAL A 94 3.27 5.46 10.90
C VAL A 94 2.44 4.65 11.90
N GLU A 95 1.55 3.82 11.39
CA GLU A 95 0.79 2.79 12.10
C GLU A 95 1.08 1.48 11.37
N VAL A 96 1.67 0.52 12.06
CA VAL A 96 2.14 -0.73 11.44
C VAL A 96 1.39 -1.90 12.04
N MET A 97 0.79 -2.69 11.17
CA MET A 97 0.05 -3.91 11.50
C MET A 97 0.85 -5.10 10.98
N VAL A 98 1.21 -6.01 11.88
CA VAL A 98 2.11 -7.13 11.57
C VAL A 98 1.31 -8.42 11.49
N TYR A 99 1.48 -9.15 10.39
CA TYR A 99 0.77 -10.39 10.11
C TYR A 99 1.74 -11.55 9.96
N ASP A 100 1.56 -12.59 10.78
CA ASP A 100 2.34 -13.83 10.69
C ASP A 100 1.84 -14.69 9.52
N THR A 101 2.61 -14.73 8.43
CA THR A 101 2.24 -15.49 7.21
C THR A 101 2.31 -17.00 7.38
N LYS A 102 2.90 -17.48 8.48
CA LYS A 102 3.06 -18.89 8.81
C LYS A 102 2.33 -19.28 10.10
N SER A 103 1.33 -18.49 10.50
CA SER A 103 0.37 -18.90 11.52
C SER A 103 -0.33 -20.20 11.10
N THR A 104 -0.49 -21.11 12.05
CA THR A 104 -1.29 -22.32 11.88
C THR A 104 -2.77 -22.07 12.14
N THR A 105 -3.07 -21.02 12.91
CA THR A 105 -4.43 -20.62 13.31
C THR A 105 -5.10 -19.78 12.23
N GLN A 106 -4.35 -18.90 11.55
CA GLN A 106 -4.84 -18.05 10.48
C GLN A 106 -4.09 -18.36 9.19
N LYS A 107 -4.79 -18.90 8.18
CA LYS A 107 -4.14 -19.16 6.89
C LYS A 107 -3.95 -17.85 6.16
N PHE A 108 -2.99 -17.81 5.25
CA PHE A 108 -2.66 -16.61 4.49
C PHE A 108 -3.88 -15.97 3.80
N ASN A 109 -4.76 -16.77 3.18
CA ASN A 109 -5.98 -16.24 2.55
C ASN A 109 -6.97 -15.62 3.55
N ASP A 110 -7.00 -16.12 4.79
CA ASP A 110 -7.85 -15.57 5.86
C ASP A 110 -7.28 -14.23 6.36
N LEU A 111 -5.95 -14.06 6.34
CA LEU A 111 -5.32 -12.78 6.61
C LEU A 111 -5.72 -11.72 5.58
N LEU A 112 -5.75 -12.09 4.29
CA LEU A 112 -6.10 -11.16 3.20
C LEU A 112 -7.56 -10.71 3.21
N SER A 113 -8.45 -11.46 3.86
CA SER A 113 -9.87 -11.08 3.98
C SER A 113 -10.15 -10.20 5.19
N ASN A 114 -9.17 -9.99 6.08
CA ASN A 114 -9.32 -9.13 7.24
C ASN A 114 -9.55 -7.67 6.81
N GLU A 115 -10.62 -7.06 7.31
CA GLU A 115 -10.98 -5.67 7.03
C GLU A 115 -9.87 -4.68 7.43
N GLU A 116 -9.09 -5.02 8.47
CA GLU A 116 -7.94 -4.25 8.90
C GLU A 116 -6.86 -4.13 7.81
N VAL A 117 -6.63 -5.17 6.99
CA VAL A 117 -5.68 -5.08 5.87
C VAL A 117 -6.17 -4.10 4.81
N ARG A 118 -7.49 -4.01 4.61
CA ARG A 118 -8.09 -3.19 3.54
C ARG A 118 -7.96 -1.69 3.77
N VAL A 119 -7.61 -1.26 4.98
CA VAL A 119 -7.39 0.16 5.31
C VAL A 119 -5.90 0.55 5.27
N ALA A 120 -5.02 -0.36 4.87
CA ALA A 120 -3.61 -0.08 4.70
C ALA A 120 -3.39 0.87 3.51
N ASP A 121 -2.41 1.77 3.64
CA ASP A 121 -1.89 2.61 2.56
C ASP A 121 -0.72 1.95 1.81
N LEU A 122 -0.13 0.90 2.41
CA LEU A 122 1.03 0.20 1.88
C LEU A 122 1.05 -1.26 2.39
N LEU A 123 1.29 -2.19 1.47
CA LEU A 123 1.55 -3.60 1.79
C LEU A 123 3.05 -3.89 1.63
N ILE A 124 3.67 -4.44 2.66
CA ILE A 124 5.09 -4.86 2.64
C ILE A 124 5.16 -6.32 3.06
N GLY A 125 5.87 -7.17 2.32
CA GLY A 125 5.87 -8.60 2.61
C GLY A 125 7.21 -9.29 2.41
N HIS A 126 7.66 -10.04 3.41
CA HIS A 126 8.58 -11.16 3.25
C HIS A 126 7.75 -12.42 2.99
N VAL A 127 7.56 -12.72 1.72
CA VAL A 127 6.63 -13.77 1.27
C VAL A 127 7.22 -14.55 0.11
N ASN A 128 6.68 -15.74 -0.15
CA ASN A 128 7.01 -16.47 -1.37
C ASN A 128 6.31 -15.89 -2.60
N VAL A 129 6.64 -16.38 -3.79
CA VAL A 129 6.11 -15.85 -5.06
C VAL A 129 4.59 -15.95 -5.17
N ASN A 130 3.98 -17.03 -4.67
CA ASN A 130 2.52 -17.21 -4.72
C ASN A 130 1.82 -16.23 -3.79
N GLU A 131 2.30 -16.10 -2.55
CA GLU A 131 1.82 -15.13 -1.57
C GLU A 131 2.00 -13.69 -2.07
N ALA A 132 3.12 -13.39 -2.74
CA ALA A 132 3.36 -12.09 -3.38
C ALA A 132 2.33 -11.77 -4.47
N ALA A 133 1.98 -12.76 -5.32
CA ALA A 133 0.94 -12.58 -6.33
C ALA A 133 -0.44 -12.31 -5.71
N GLN A 134 -0.75 -12.96 -4.58
CA GLN A 134 -2.00 -12.72 -3.85
C GLN A 134 -2.03 -11.34 -3.19
N LEU A 135 -0.91 -10.88 -2.62
CA LEU A 135 -0.79 -9.51 -2.11
C LEU A 135 -0.93 -8.47 -3.22
N ALA A 136 -0.32 -8.70 -4.38
CA ALA A 136 -0.45 -7.81 -5.53
C ALA A 136 -1.89 -7.73 -6.05
N TRP A 137 -2.61 -8.87 -6.05
CA TRP A 137 -4.02 -8.88 -6.38
C TRP A 137 -4.85 -8.07 -5.39
N LEU A 138 -4.63 -8.25 -4.08
CA LEU A 138 -5.31 -7.47 -3.04
C LEU A 138 -4.99 -5.97 -3.15
N ALA A 139 -3.73 -5.62 -3.41
CA ALA A 139 -3.28 -4.24 -3.59
C ALA A 139 -4.10 -3.54 -4.69
N GLY A 140 -4.31 -4.22 -5.83
CA GLY A 140 -5.17 -3.74 -6.91
C GLY A 140 -6.65 -3.56 -6.52
N GLN A 141 -7.15 -4.31 -5.52
CA GLN A 141 -8.53 -4.15 -5.03
C GLN A 141 -8.71 -3.00 -4.04
N ILE A 142 -7.66 -2.65 -3.30
CA ILE A 142 -7.68 -1.60 -2.27
C ILE A 142 -6.99 -0.30 -2.74
N ASN A 143 -6.51 -0.30 -3.99
CA ASN A 143 -5.87 0.84 -4.66
C ASN A 143 -4.62 1.34 -3.92
N VAL A 144 -3.72 0.40 -3.62
CA VAL A 144 -2.37 0.64 -3.06
C VAL A 144 -1.30 -0.06 -3.88
#